data_AF-A0A0A2GUE4-F1
#
_entry.id   AF-A0A0A2GUE4-F1
#
_cell.length_a   1.000
_cell.length_b   1.000
_cell.length_c   1.000
_cell.angle_alpha   90.00
_cell.angle_beta   90.00
_cell.angle_gamma   90.00
#
_symmetry.space_group_name_H-M   'P 1'
#
loop_
_entity.id
_entity.type
_entity.pdbx_description
1 polymer ?
#
loop_
_entity_poly.entity_id
_entity_poly.type
_entity_poly.pdbx_seq_one_letter_code
_entity_poly.pdbx_strand_id
1 'polypeptide(L)'
;MIIYDLNNKPHNYTYVVDRDYQGLSDRFLKNTYKALDFLYKTNALTITYKDDGVVKTLDIIDVLVADVVNGINIVYSQRKNYYRPSTNTVGFYDTHGIVFRKNHRKRWFSKNKGYNSPMAVLAHELIHCYNELFETDDYKARKLNITSRKKKIDSAGNDISYPNKEEEFVIRMTNQVVKRLGEDKRSNYGRSYYEVEEVTDTRKKGKRKNRRISQIFNHS
;
A
#
# COMPACT_ATOMS: atom_id res chain seq x y z
N MET A 1 14.00 9.78 -2.26
CA MET A 1 12.81 9.63 -3.14
C MET A 1 12.36 10.96 -3.74
N ILE A 2 11.90 10.96 -4.99
CA ILE A 2 11.37 12.12 -5.72
C ILE A 2 9.90 11.86 -6.05
N ILE A 3 9.02 12.83 -5.77
CA ILE A 3 7.60 12.80 -6.16
C ILE A 3 7.43 13.70 -7.38
N TYR A 4 6.83 13.19 -8.45
CA TYR A 4 6.41 14.00 -9.59
C TYR A 4 4.93 14.34 -9.46
N ASP A 5 4.61 15.63 -9.41
CA ASP A 5 3.22 16.10 -9.30
C ASP A 5 2.43 15.89 -10.62
N LEU A 6 1.16 16.31 -10.67
CA LEU A 6 0.34 16.09 -11.88
C LEU A 6 0.84 16.88 -13.11
N ASN A 7 1.72 17.87 -12.91
CA ASN A 7 2.37 18.64 -13.97
C ASN A 7 3.79 18.12 -14.26
N ASN A 8 4.15 16.93 -13.75
CA ASN A 8 5.49 16.34 -13.84
C ASN A 8 6.61 17.22 -13.24
N LYS A 9 6.30 18.13 -12.30
CA LYS A 9 7.33 18.85 -11.58
C LYS A 9 7.89 17.95 -10.46
N PRO A 10 9.22 17.82 -10.32
CA PRO A 10 9.83 16.99 -9.29
C PRO A 10 9.85 17.71 -7.93
N HIS A 11 9.59 16.95 -6.87
CA HIS A 11 9.63 17.39 -5.48
C HIS A 11 10.36 16.34 -4.65
N ASN A 12 11.46 16.73 -3.99
CA ASN A 12 12.14 15.81 -3.06
C ASN A 12 11.25 15.54 -1.86
N TYR A 13 11.08 14.27 -1.52
CA TYR A 13 10.38 13.89 -0.30
C TYR A 13 11.35 13.84 0.87
N THR A 14 11.05 14.63 1.89
CA THR A 14 11.56 14.49 3.26
C THR A 14 10.38 14.61 4.20
N TYR A 15 10.38 13.86 5.30
CA TYR A 15 9.35 14.00 6.32
C TYR A 15 9.41 15.40 6.94
N VAL A 16 8.26 16.04 7.11
CA VAL A 16 8.13 17.33 7.76
C VAL A 16 7.06 17.19 8.84
N VAL A 17 7.45 17.46 10.09
CA VAL A 17 6.51 17.49 11.22
C VAL A 17 5.45 18.54 10.94
N ASP A 18 4.18 18.14 11.07
CA ASP A 18 3.00 19.00 10.90
C ASP A 18 2.97 19.76 9.55
N ARG A 19 3.38 19.09 8.47
CA ARG A 19 3.29 19.64 7.10
C ARG A 19 1.91 20.24 6.82
N ASP A 20 1.90 21.48 6.32
CA ASP A 20 0.67 22.11 5.85
C ASP A 20 0.22 21.51 4.51
N TYR A 21 -0.76 20.62 4.57
CA TYR A 21 -1.37 20.04 3.37
C TYR A 21 -2.36 20.99 2.68
N GLN A 22 -2.85 22.05 3.34
CA GLN A 22 -3.83 22.97 2.76
C GLN A 22 -3.17 23.92 1.76
N GLY A 23 -1.90 24.29 1.99
CA GLY A 23 -1.09 25.06 1.05
C GLY A 23 -0.72 24.31 -0.24
N LEU A 24 -0.98 23.00 -0.33
CA LEU A 24 -0.68 22.19 -1.52
C LEU A 24 -1.88 22.14 -2.48
N SER A 25 -1.75 22.85 -3.61
CA SER A 25 -2.76 22.89 -4.67
C SER A 25 -2.82 21.60 -5.49
N ASP A 26 -1.68 20.97 -5.76
CA ASP A 26 -1.64 19.70 -6.48
C ASP A 26 -2.17 18.54 -5.61
N ARG A 27 -3.25 17.91 -6.10
CA ARG A 27 -3.93 16.82 -5.38
C ARG A 27 -3.01 15.62 -5.17
N PHE A 28 -2.28 15.21 -6.20
CA PHE A 28 -1.46 14.01 -6.15
C PHE A 28 -0.28 14.19 -5.18
N LEU A 29 0.40 15.34 -5.26
CA LEU A 29 1.47 15.71 -4.36
C LEU A 29 0.98 15.75 -2.91
N LYS A 30 -0.16 16.42 -2.66
CA LYS A 30 -0.81 16.48 -1.34
C LYS A 30 -1.11 15.09 -0.79
N ASN A 31 -1.74 14.23 -1.58
CA ASN A 31 -2.12 12.89 -1.13
C ASN A 31 -0.89 12.00 -0.93
N THR A 32 0.14 12.13 -1.76
CA THR A 32 1.40 11.39 -1.61
C THR A 32 2.13 11.80 -0.34
N TYR A 33 2.25 13.10 -0.05
CA TYR A 33 2.81 13.57 1.22
C TYR A 33 2.00 13.06 2.42
N LYS A 34 0.67 13.22 2.41
CA LYS A 34 -0.20 12.69 3.49
C LYS A 34 0.03 11.21 3.75
N ALA A 35 0.13 10.40 2.69
CA ALA A 35 0.36 8.96 2.81
C ALA A 35 1.75 8.66 3.39
N LEU A 36 2.81 9.23 2.80
CA LEU A 36 4.18 8.97 3.25
C LEU A 36 4.46 9.50 4.66
N ASP A 37 4.01 10.72 4.97
CA ASP A 37 4.18 11.31 6.30
C ASP A 37 3.42 10.48 7.36
N PHE A 38 2.25 9.93 7.02
CA PHE A 38 1.52 9.03 7.93
C PHE A 38 2.28 7.72 8.14
N LEU A 39 2.74 7.08 7.06
CA LEU A 39 3.51 5.83 7.14
C LEU A 39 4.78 6.01 7.98
N TYR A 40 5.48 7.13 7.79
CA TYR A 40 6.67 7.53 8.54
C TYR A 40 6.33 7.77 10.02
N LYS A 41 5.39 8.68 10.32
CA LYS A 41 5.03 9.05 11.69
C LYS A 41 4.53 7.87 12.54
N THR A 42 3.92 6.89 11.90
CA THR A 42 3.34 5.72 12.59
C THR A 42 4.22 4.48 12.58
N ASN A 43 5.40 4.54 11.92
CA ASN A 43 6.26 3.37 11.68
C ASN A 43 5.47 2.19 11.10
N ALA A 44 4.47 2.47 10.26
CA ALA A 44 3.54 1.45 9.76
C ALA A 44 4.26 0.47 8.82
N LEU A 45 5.29 0.95 8.12
CA LEU A 45 6.16 0.18 7.21
C LEU A 45 7.31 -0.57 7.92
N THR A 46 7.34 -0.57 9.26
CA THR A 46 8.21 -1.48 10.00
C THR A 46 7.80 -2.93 9.74
N ILE A 47 8.62 -3.67 9.00
CA ILE A 47 8.36 -5.07 8.67
C ILE A 47 9.33 -5.98 9.42
N THR A 48 8.80 -7.10 9.90
CA THR A 48 9.62 -8.18 10.46
C THR A 48 9.55 -9.38 9.54
N TYR A 49 10.70 -9.90 9.13
CA TYR A 49 10.80 -11.08 8.27
C TYR A 49 12.01 -11.94 8.64
N LYS A 50 11.96 -13.22 8.26
CA LYS A 50 13.11 -14.10 8.37
C LYS A 50 13.87 -14.09 7.06
N ASP A 51 15.17 -13.95 7.17
CA ASP A 51 16.13 -14.05 6.08
C ASP A 51 17.30 -14.93 6.55
N ASP A 52 17.57 -16.02 5.83
CA ASP A 52 18.53 -17.06 6.22
C ASP A 52 18.43 -17.51 7.68
N GLY A 53 17.19 -17.62 8.19
CA GLY A 53 16.90 -18.00 9.57
C GLY A 53 17.06 -16.89 10.61
N VAL A 54 17.66 -15.75 10.24
CA VAL A 54 17.80 -14.55 11.06
C VAL A 54 16.54 -13.70 10.96
N VAL A 55 16.03 -13.21 12.10
CA VAL A 55 14.89 -12.29 12.12
C VAL A 55 15.40 -10.87 11.86
N LYS A 56 15.06 -10.30 10.71
CA LYS A 56 15.28 -8.89 10.37
C LYS A 56 14.04 -8.08 10.73
N THR A 57 14.25 -6.90 11.30
CA THR A 57 13.20 -5.87 11.50
C THR A 57 13.76 -4.53 11.05
N LEU A 58 13.05 -3.85 10.16
CA LEU A 58 13.44 -2.54 9.64
C LEU A 58 12.19 -1.76 9.20
N ASP A 59 12.28 -0.43 9.18
CA ASP A 59 11.28 0.41 8.53
C ASP A 59 11.67 0.71 7.09
N ILE A 60 10.85 0.24 6.16
CA ILE A 60 11.13 0.40 4.73
C ILE A 60 11.12 1.88 4.34
N ILE A 61 10.25 2.71 4.93
CA ILE A 61 10.20 4.12 4.50
C ILE A 61 11.50 4.84 4.87
N ASP A 62 12.09 4.52 6.03
CA ASP A 62 13.37 5.10 6.44
C ASP A 62 14.49 4.75 5.44
N VAL A 63 14.57 3.48 5.04
CA VAL A 63 15.58 3.02 4.06
C VAL A 63 15.40 3.73 2.71
N LEU A 64 14.17 3.76 2.18
CA LEU A 64 13.90 4.36 0.86
C LEU A 64 14.08 5.88 0.86
N VAL A 65 13.78 6.56 1.97
CA VAL A 65 14.01 8.01 2.13
C VAL A 65 15.51 8.32 2.17
N ALA A 66 16.29 7.52 2.89
CA ALA A 66 17.73 7.70 3.03
C ALA A 66 18.51 7.34 1.75
N ASP A 67 17.91 6.59 0.83
CA ASP A 67 18.53 6.23 -0.44
C ASP A 67 18.64 7.41 -1.41
N VAL A 68 19.87 7.90 -1.55
CA VAL A 68 20.26 8.97 -2.47
C VAL A 68 20.88 8.45 -3.78
N VAL A 69 21.03 7.13 -3.93
CA VAL A 69 21.77 6.52 -5.05
C VAL A 69 20.83 6.00 -6.13
N ASN A 70 19.75 5.30 -5.77
CA ASN A 70 18.94 4.59 -6.79
C ASN A 70 17.87 5.45 -7.48
N GLY A 71 17.69 6.71 -7.09
CA GLY A 71 16.77 7.62 -7.78
C GLY A 71 15.31 7.12 -7.80
N ILE A 72 14.77 6.78 -6.63
CA ILE A 72 13.40 6.26 -6.49
C ILE A 72 12.37 7.35 -6.81
N ASN A 73 11.47 7.06 -7.75
CA ASN A 73 10.47 8.00 -8.26
C ASN A 73 9.04 7.55 -7.89
N ILE A 74 8.22 8.48 -7.38
CA ILE A 74 6.79 8.27 -7.19
C ILE A 74 6.04 9.14 -8.20
N VAL A 75 5.24 8.51 -9.05
CA VAL A 75 4.52 9.17 -10.14
C VAL A 75 3.03 8.88 -10.06
N TYR A 76 2.22 9.80 -10.56
CA TYR A 76 0.79 9.56 -10.67
C TYR A 76 0.52 8.36 -11.58
N SER A 77 -0.33 7.45 -11.13
CA SER A 77 -0.82 6.37 -11.96
C SER A 77 -2.33 6.36 -12.02
N GLN A 78 -2.83 6.26 -13.25
CA GLN A 78 -4.25 6.08 -13.50
C GLN A 78 -4.60 4.59 -13.48
N ARG A 79 -5.72 4.25 -12.82
CA ARG A 79 -6.36 2.92 -12.82
C ARG A 79 -5.68 1.83 -11.98
N LYS A 80 -4.39 1.92 -11.66
CA LYS A 80 -3.70 0.91 -10.83
C LYS A 80 -2.44 1.46 -10.16
N ASN A 81 -2.02 0.80 -9.10
CA ASN A 81 -0.68 0.94 -8.54
C ASN A 81 0.29 -0.06 -9.18
N TYR A 82 1.57 0.28 -9.20
CA TYR A 82 2.64 -0.62 -9.63
C TYR A 82 4.01 -0.17 -9.10
N TYR A 83 4.93 -1.12 -8.97
CA TYR A 83 6.36 -0.88 -8.99
C TYR A 83 6.97 -1.32 -10.33
N ARG A 84 7.86 -0.48 -10.89
CA ARG A 84 8.62 -0.75 -12.11
C ARG A 84 10.12 -0.75 -11.77
N PRO A 85 10.76 -1.95 -11.70
CA PRO A 85 12.18 -2.10 -11.40
C PRO A 85 13.12 -1.37 -12.38
N SER A 86 12.81 -1.38 -13.68
CA SER A 86 13.71 -0.81 -14.71
C SER A 86 13.97 0.69 -14.57
N THR A 87 13.16 1.40 -13.77
CA THR A 87 13.21 2.85 -13.59
C THR A 87 13.00 3.26 -12.13
N ASN A 88 13.05 2.31 -11.19
CA ASN A 88 12.77 2.51 -9.76
C ASN A 88 11.52 3.37 -9.52
N THR A 89 10.46 3.09 -10.29
CA THR A 89 9.27 3.94 -10.34
C THR A 89 8.08 3.27 -9.67
N VAL A 90 7.52 3.93 -8.68
CA VAL A 90 6.27 3.58 -8.02
C VAL A 90 5.15 4.42 -8.63
N GLY A 91 4.26 3.77 -9.38
CA GLY A 91 3.01 4.37 -9.83
C GLY A 91 1.96 4.32 -8.72
N PHE A 92 1.47 5.48 -8.30
CA PHE A 92 0.53 5.61 -7.19
C PHE A 92 -0.84 6.11 -7.66
N TYR A 93 -1.91 5.36 -7.36
CA TYR A 93 -3.30 5.74 -7.62
C TYR A 93 -3.94 6.32 -6.36
N ASP A 94 -3.58 7.57 -6.07
CA ASP A 94 -3.80 8.28 -4.80
C ASP A 94 -5.26 8.41 -4.33
N THR A 95 -6.21 8.28 -5.24
CA THR A 95 -7.65 8.47 -4.94
C THR A 95 -8.42 7.17 -4.76
N HIS A 96 -7.77 6.01 -4.96
CA HIS A 96 -8.45 4.72 -5.02
C HIS A 96 -7.83 3.68 -4.09
N GLY A 97 -8.62 3.25 -3.11
CA GLY A 97 -8.33 2.07 -2.33
C GLY A 97 -8.68 0.80 -3.10
N ILE A 98 -8.53 -0.35 -2.46
CA ILE A 98 -8.92 -1.65 -3.03
C ILE A 98 -9.95 -2.37 -2.16
N VAL A 99 -10.90 -3.01 -2.82
CA VAL A 99 -11.85 -3.94 -2.21
C VAL A 99 -11.53 -5.36 -2.68
N PHE A 100 -11.54 -6.32 -1.77
CA PHE A 100 -11.13 -7.70 -2.04
C PHE A 100 -11.94 -8.71 -1.21
N ARG A 101 -11.82 -10.00 -1.55
CA ARG A 101 -12.42 -11.09 -0.77
C ARG A 101 -11.56 -11.38 0.46
N LYS A 102 -12.12 -11.31 1.67
CA LYS A 102 -11.44 -11.78 2.89
C LYS A 102 -11.15 -13.28 2.81
N ASN A 103 -12.16 -14.05 2.39
CA ASN A 103 -12.06 -15.48 2.14
C ASN A 103 -12.46 -15.78 0.68
N HIS A 104 -11.50 -16.27 -0.11
CA HIS A 104 -11.69 -16.62 -1.53
C HIS A 104 -12.73 -17.72 -1.75
N ARG A 105 -12.88 -18.65 -0.80
CA ARG A 105 -13.85 -19.77 -0.89
C ARG A 105 -15.29 -19.34 -0.66
N LYS A 106 -15.53 -18.13 -0.12
CA LYS A 106 -16.87 -17.61 0.19
C LYS A 106 -17.38 -16.71 -0.95
N ARG A 107 -18.70 -16.70 -1.14
CA ARG A 107 -19.39 -15.81 -2.09
C ARG A 107 -19.10 -14.33 -1.81
N TRP A 108 -19.36 -13.47 -2.79
CA TRP A 108 -19.12 -12.03 -2.68
C TRP A 108 -20.31 -11.34 -1.99
N PHE A 109 -20.24 -11.17 -0.67
CA PHE A 109 -21.24 -10.47 0.13
C PHE A 109 -20.57 -9.48 1.08
N SER A 110 -21.34 -8.55 1.65
CA SER A 110 -20.85 -7.40 2.43
C SER A 110 -19.82 -7.78 3.50
N LYS A 111 -20.12 -8.78 4.34
CA LYS A 111 -19.22 -9.23 5.43
C LYS A 111 -17.93 -9.95 4.93
N ASN A 112 -17.90 -10.40 3.67
CA ASN A 112 -16.70 -11.00 3.06
C ASN A 112 -15.87 -9.99 2.26
N LYS A 113 -16.26 -8.71 2.23
CA LYS A 113 -15.46 -7.64 1.62
C LYS A 113 -14.44 -7.13 2.63
N GLY A 114 -13.20 -7.08 2.19
CA GLY A 114 -12.12 -6.39 2.88
C GLY A 114 -11.71 -5.14 2.10
N TYR A 115 -11.16 -4.16 2.81
CA TYR A 115 -10.78 -2.87 2.26
C TYR A 115 -9.37 -2.49 2.69
N ASN A 116 -8.59 -1.97 1.74
CA ASN A 116 -7.36 -1.23 2.02
C ASN A 116 -7.41 0.18 1.42
N SER A 117 -6.80 1.13 2.12
CA SER A 117 -6.69 2.54 1.67
C SER A 117 -5.70 2.66 0.52
N PRO A 118 -5.71 3.79 -0.24
CA PRO A 118 -4.66 4.07 -1.21
C PRO A 118 -3.26 4.00 -0.57
N MET A 119 -3.08 4.55 0.63
CA MET A 119 -1.82 4.51 1.39
C MET A 119 -1.33 3.07 1.63
N ALA A 120 -2.21 2.15 2.00
CA ALA A 120 -1.85 0.74 2.16
C ALA A 120 -1.45 0.07 0.83
N VAL A 121 -1.99 0.53 -0.30
CA VAL A 121 -1.57 0.04 -1.62
C VAL A 121 -0.25 0.68 -2.05
N LEU A 122 0.01 1.95 -1.70
CA LEU A 122 1.34 2.56 -1.87
C LEU A 122 2.39 1.78 -1.08
N ALA A 123 2.10 1.44 0.18
CA ALA A 123 2.97 0.61 1.02
C ALA A 123 3.34 -0.72 0.35
N HIS A 124 2.36 -1.39 -0.29
CA HIS A 124 2.61 -2.63 -1.05
C HIS A 124 3.67 -2.42 -2.15
N GLU A 125 3.56 -1.34 -2.93
CA GLU A 125 4.53 -1.07 -4.00
C GLU A 125 5.90 -0.60 -3.47
N LEU A 126 5.94 0.13 -2.35
CA LEU A 126 7.20 0.49 -1.68
C LEU A 126 7.94 -0.75 -1.15
N ILE A 127 7.22 -1.77 -0.67
CA ILE A 127 7.83 -3.05 -0.28
C ILE A 127 8.45 -3.75 -1.50
N HIS A 128 7.79 -3.73 -2.67
CA HIS A 128 8.42 -4.24 -3.90
C HIS A 128 9.70 -3.47 -4.26
N CYS A 129 9.66 -2.14 -4.14
CA CYS A 129 10.82 -1.29 -4.40
C CYS A 129 11.99 -1.66 -3.47
N TYR A 130 11.74 -1.76 -2.17
CA TYR A 130 12.75 -2.18 -1.20
C TYR A 130 13.32 -3.57 -1.53
N ASN A 131 12.47 -4.56 -1.75
CA ASN A 131 12.93 -5.93 -2.02
C ASN A 131 13.81 -5.98 -3.26
N GLU A 132 13.46 -5.24 -4.31
CA GLU A 132 14.22 -5.27 -5.56
C GLU A 132 15.57 -4.54 -5.44
N LEU A 133 15.63 -3.43 -4.71
CA LEU A 133 16.86 -2.64 -4.54
C LEU A 133 17.83 -3.19 -3.50
N PHE A 134 17.32 -3.81 -2.42
CA PHE A 134 18.14 -4.17 -1.25
C PHE A 134 18.17 -5.68 -0.97
N GLU A 135 17.28 -6.46 -1.57
CA GLU A 135 17.20 -7.93 -1.44
C GLU A 135 17.09 -8.55 -2.85
N THR A 136 17.88 -8.03 -3.79
CA THR A 136 17.68 -8.19 -5.24
C THR A 136 17.61 -9.64 -5.72
N ASP A 137 18.54 -10.49 -5.29
CA ASP A 137 18.60 -11.89 -5.73
C ASP A 137 17.37 -12.67 -5.26
N ASP A 138 16.97 -12.39 -4.04
CA ASP A 138 15.84 -12.96 -3.34
C ASP A 138 14.51 -12.52 -3.99
N TYR A 139 14.41 -11.23 -4.34
CA TYR A 139 13.34 -10.67 -5.15
C TYR A 139 13.26 -11.37 -6.51
N LYS A 140 14.37 -11.50 -7.25
CA LYS A 140 14.40 -12.15 -8.58
C LYS A 140 13.95 -13.61 -8.48
N ALA A 141 14.46 -14.36 -7.52
CA ALA A 141 14.08 -15.75 -7.28
C ALA A 141 12.57 -15.89 -7.01
N ARG A 142 12.01 -15.01 -6.16
CA ARG A 142 10.56 -15.00 -5.87
C ARG A 142 9.71 -14.54 -7.06
N LYS A 143 10.18 -13.61 -7.89
CA LYS A 143 9.46 -13.17 -9.11
C LYS A 143 9.32 -14.27 -10.14
N LEU A 144 10.37 -15.09 -10.32
CA LEU A 144 10.39 -16.22 -11.26
C LEU A 144 9.58 -17.42 -10.76
N ASN A 145 9.44 -17.57 -9.44
CA ASN A 145 8.70 -18.68 -8.85
C ASN A 145 7.17 -18.48 -8.96
N ILE A 146 6.56 -19.14 -9.94
CA ILE A 146 5.11 -19.07 -10.24
C ILE A 146 4.27 -20.14 -9.53
N THR A 147 4.83 -20.89 -8.57
CA THR A 147 4.14 -22.01 -7.89
C THR A 147 2.92 -21.57 -7.07
N SER A 148 2.69 -20.28 -6.90
CA SER A 148 1.52 -19.74 -6.19
C SER A 148 0.25 -19.69 -7.05
N ARG A 149 0.36 -19.77 -8.39
CA ARG A 149 -0.78 -19.71 -9.34
C ARG A 149 -1.75 -20.88 -9.19
N LYS A 150 -3.01 -20.71 -9.59
CA LYS A 150 -4.08 -21.72 -9.56
C LYS A 150 -4.38 -22.35 -8.19
N LYS A 151 -3.84 -21.81 -7.09
CA LYS A 151 -4.07 -22.29 -5.71
C LYS A 151 -5.30 -21.69 -5.02
N LYS A 152 -5.85 -20.61 -5.56
CA LYS A 152 -6.98 -19.86 -4.99
C LYS A 152 -7.99 -19.55 -6.09
N ILE A 153 -8.92 -20.48 -6.29
CA ILE A 153 -10.07 -20.29 -7.18
C ILE A 153 -11.24 -19.75 -6.36
N ASP A 154 -11.88 -18.69 -6.85
CA ASP A 154 -13.03 -18.10 -6.19
C ASP A 154 -14.34 -18.86 -6.47
N SER A 155 -15.41 -18.51 -5.76
CA SER A 155 -16.72 -19.17 -5.90
C SER A 155 -17.35 -19.04 -7.30
N ALA A 156 -16.81 -18.18 -8.17
CA ALA A 156 -17.26 -17.98 -9.54
C ALA A 156 -16.29 -18.60 -10.56
N GLY A 157 -15.31 -19.40 -10.11
CA GLY A 157 -14.34 -20.08 -10.98
C GLY A 157 -13.14 -19.23 -11.40
N ASN A 158 -12.98 -18.01 -10.87
CA ASN A 158 -11.87 -17.13 -11.23
C ASN A 158 -10.61 -17.48 -10.44
N ASP A 159 -9.46 -17.55 -11.12
CA ASP A 159 -8.17 -17.66 -10.43
C ASP A 159 -7.76 -16.31 -9.82
N ILE A 160 -7.81 -16.24 -8.49
CA ILE A 160 -7.39 -15.08 -7.69
C ILE A 160 -6.12 -15.37 -6.89
N SER A 161 -5.33 -16.33 -7.36
CA SER A 161 -4.03 -16.68 -6.81
C SER A 161 -3.00 -15.57 -6.99
N TYR A 162 -1.95 -15.61 -6.17
CA TYR A 162 -0.79 -14.75 -6.38
C TYR A 162 -0.08 -15.17 -7.68
N PRO A 163 0.33 -14.22 -8.53
CA PRO A 163 0.95 -14.54 -9.82
C PRO A 163 2.36 -15.12 -9.67
N ASN A 164 3.05 -14.88 -8.55
CA ASN A 164 4.34 -15.44 -8.17
C ASN A 164 4.55 -15.36 -6.64
N LYS A 165 5.69 -15.89 -6.17
CA LYS A 165 6.05 -15.87 -4.75
C LYS A 165 6.38 -14.49 -4.20
N GLU A 166 6.79 -13.56 -5.06
CA GLU A 166 7.06 -12.18 -4.62
C GLU A 166 5.77 -11.46 -4.23
N GLU A 167 4.70 -11.59 -4.99
CA GLU A 167 3.39 -11.04 -4.61
C GLU A 167 2.84 -11.69 -3.34
N GLU A 168 3.04 -13.00 -3.15
CA GLU A 168 2.68 -13.69 -1.91
C GLU A 168 3.46 -13.13 -0.71
N PHE A 169 4.77 -12.92 -0.88
CA PHE A 169 5.65 -12.36 0.13
C PHE A 169 5.26 -10.92 0.47
N VAL A 170 5.09 -10.05 -0.53
CA VAL A 170 4.73 -8.64 -0.32
C VAL A 170 3.35 -8.50 0.29
N ILE A 171 2.38 -9.35 -0.06
CA ILE A 171 1.07 -9.34 0.61
C ILE A 171 1.19 -9.75 2.07
N ARG A 172 2.07 -10.70 2.40
CA ARG A 172 2.35 -11.05 3.79
C ARG A 172 2.98 -9.88 4.56
N MET A 173 3.89 -9.11 3.95
CA MET A 173 4.48 -7.92 4.56
C MET A 173 3.46 -6.78 4.70
N THR A 174 2.71 -6.51 3.63
CA THR A 174 1.61 -5.54 3.62
C THR A 174 0.56 -5.88 4.68
N ASN A 175 0.31 -7.18 4.95
CA ASN A 175 -0.58 -7.60 6.04
C ASN A 175 -0.10 -7.20 7.44
N GLN A 176 1.21 -6.96 7.64
CA GLN A 176 1.75 -6.37 8.87
C GLN A 176 1.42 -4.87 8.91
N VAL A 177 1.61 -4.17 7.79
CA VAL A 177 1.29 -2.74 7.63
C VAL A 177 -0.20 -2.49 7.90
N VAL A 178 -1.09 -3.14 7.15
CA VAL A 178 -2.55 -2.95 7.26
C VAL A 178 -3.08 -3.29 8.67
N LYS A 179 -2.44 -4.22 9.39
CA LYS A 179 -2.78 -4.49 10.80
C LYS A 179 -2.53 -3.26 11.67
N ARG A 180 -1.41 -2.55 11.47
CA ARG A 180 -1.10 -1.31 12.18
C ARG A 180 -2.02 -0.15 11.77
N LEU A 181 -2.45 -0.15 10.51
CA LEU A 181 -3.43 0.81 9.99
C LEU A 181 -4.88 0.53 10.43
N GLY A 182 -5.15 -0.61 11.08
CA GLY A 182 -6.51 -1.01 11.45
C GLY A 182 -7.37 -1.45 10.26
N GLU A 183 -6.75 -1.85 9.15
CA GLU A 183 -7.40 -2.26 7.90
C GLU A 183 -7.48 -3.78 7.74
N ASP A 184 -8.24 -4.24 6.73
CA ASP A 184 -8.46 -5.66 6.51
C ASP A 184 -7.22 -6.35 5.91
N LYS A 185 -6.93 -7.57 6.38
CA LYS A 185 -5.87 -8.41 5.82
C LYS A 185 -6.31 -9.07 4.52
N ARG A 186 -5.39 -9.12 3.56
CA ARG A 186 -5.59 -9.75 2.26
C ARG A 186 -5.00 -11.16 2.22
N SER A 187 -5.76 -12.10 1.66
CA SER A 187 -5.38 -13.53 1.60
C SER A 187 -5.27 -14.07 0.18
N ASN A 188 -5.43 -13.23 -0.84
CA ASN A 188 -5.46 -13.56 -2.26
C ASN A 188 -5.15 -12.31 -3.10
N TYR A 189 -4.96 -12.46 -4.41
CA TYR A 189 -4.56 -11.36 -5.29
C TYR A 189 -5.76 -10.57 -5.86
N GLY A 190 -6.94 -11.21 -5.90
CA GLY A 190 -8.16 -10.65 -6.49
C GLY A 190 -8.64 -9.38 -5.79
N ARG A 191 -8.79 -8.30 -6.55
CA ARG A 191 -9.16 -6.98 -6.03
C ARG A 191 -9.84 -6.13 -7.10
N SER A 192 -10.57 -5.12 -6.67
CA SER A 192 -11.08 -4.04 -7.51
C SER A 192 -10.78 -2.70 -6.85
N TYR A 193 -10.52 -1.68 -7.66
CA TYR A 193 -10.32 -0.33 -7.16
C TYR A 193 -11.66 0.35 -6.88
N TYR A 194 -11.71 1.21 -5.87
CA TYR A 194 -12.85 2.05 -5.57
C TYR A 194 -12.37 3.41 -5.03
N GLU A 195 -13.09 4.47 -5.38
CA GLU A 195 -12.75 5.81 -4.95
C GLU A 195 -12.99 5.99 -3.44
N VAL A 196 -12.05 6.63 -2.76
CA VAL A 196 -12.10 6.93 -1.32
C VAL A 196 -12.23 8.43 -1.06
N GLU A 197 -12.67 8.79 0.14
CA GLU A 197 -12.69 10.20 0.57
C GLU A 197 -11.28 10.76 0.79
N GLU A 198 -10.42 9.99 1.44
CA GLU A 198 -9.07 10.41 1.84
C GLU A 198 -8.07 9.28 1.58
N VAL A 199 -6.83 9.66 1.26
CA VAL A 199 -5.74 8.73 0.92
C VAL A 199 -5.39 7.74 2.04
N THR A 200 -5.70 8.10 3.29
CA THR A 200 -5.39 7.34 4.50
C THR A 200 -6.59 6.54 5.06
N ASP A 201 -7.73 6.53 4.36
CA ASP A 201 -8.97 5.88 4.83
C ASP A 201 -9.47 4.84 3.80
N THR A 202 -10.24 3.87 4.29
CA THR A 202 -10.96 2.86 3.51
C THR A 202 -12.41 3.27 3.19
N ARG A 203 -12.81 4.46 3.60
CA ARG A 203 -14.15 4.98 3.38
C ARG A 203 -14.38 5.34 1.92
N LYS A 204 -15.34 4.66 1.30
CA LYS A 204 -15.81 4.96 -0.06
C LYS A 204 -16.32 6.40 -0.15
N LYS A 205 -15.91 7.11 -1.21
CA LYS A 205 -16.37 8.47 -1.51
C LYS A 205 -17.90 8.56 -1.63
N GLY A 206 -18.48 9.65 -1.13
CA GLY A 206 -19.91 9.92 -1.10
C GLY A 206 -20.68 9.22 0.03
N LYS A 207 -20.04 8.38 0.86
CA LYS A 207 -20.71 7.79 2.03
C LYS A 207 -20.58 8.73 3.25
N ARG A 208 -21.70 9.30 3.67
CA ARG A 208 -21.80 10.12 4.90
C ARG A 208 -21.16 9.40 6.08
N LYS A 209 -20.35 10.13 6.85
CA LYS A 209 -19.86 9.69 8.16
C LYS A 209 -21.11 9.46 9.02
N ASN A 210 -21.43 8.21 9.34
CA ASN A 210 -22.39 7.96 10.41
C ASN A 210 -21.75 8.50 11.69
N ARG A 211 -22.09 9.74 12.07
CA ARG A 211 -21.91 10.26 13.42
C ARG A 211 -22.82 9.41 14.32
N ARG A 212 -22.38 8.21 14.68
CA ARG A 212 -22.94 7.48 15.82
C ARG A 212 -22.02 7.70 17.00
N ILE A 213 -22.47 8.64 17.84
CA ILE A 213 -22.24 8.75 19.29
C ILE A 213 -20.80 9.15 19.71
N SER A 214 -20.56 10.45 19.76
CA SER A 214 -19.64 11.09 20.72
C SER A 214 -20.46 12.00 21.66
N GLN A 215 -21.52 11.43 22.24
CA GLN A 215 -22.34 12.03 23.30
C GLN A 215 -22.36 11.15 24.55
N ILE A 216 -21.22 10.53 24.87
CA ILE A 216 -20.97 9.92 26.17
C ILE A 216 -19.62 10.49 26.59
N PHE A 217 -19.54 11.07 27.78
CA PHE A 217 -18.52 12.02 28.28
C PHE A 217 -18.73 13.49 27.87
N ASN A 218 -19.92 14.01 28.15
CA ASN A 218 -20.07 15.34 28.73
C ASN A 218 -21.16 15.23 29.81
N HIS A 219 -20.82 14.57 30.92
CA HIS A 219 -21.45 14.73 32.24
C HIS A 219 -20.59 13.99 33.26
N SER A 220 -19.69 14.74 33.91
CA SER A 220 -19.36 14.75 35.35
C SER A 220 -18.09 15.56 35.51
#